data_AF-A0A967LT30-F1
#
_entry.id   AF-A0A967LT30-F1
#
_cell.length_a   1.000
_cell.length_b   1.000
_cell.length_c   1.000
_cell.angle_alpha   90.00
_cell.angle_beta   90.00
_cell.angle_gamma   90.00
#
_symmetry.space_group_name_H-M   'P 1'
#
loop_
_entity.id
_entity.type
_entity.pdbx_description
1 polymer ?
#
loop_
_entity_poly.entity_id
_entity_poly.type
_entity_poly.pdbx_seq_one_letter_code
_entity_poly.pdbx_strand_id
1 'polypeptide(L)' 'MVDPTRFITSAPVPLAFLRADAQDVESASEAFAELVGRPLGQVTGRPLAELFADPE' A
#
# COMPACT_ATOMS: atom_id res chain seq x y z
N MET A 1 1.05 -7.51 21.37
CA MET A 1 1.60 -7.14 20.06
C MET A 1 0.44 -7.19 19.08
N VAL A 2 0.04 -6.06 18.50
CA VAL A 2 -1.04 -6.02 17.50
C VAL A 2 -0.49 -6.61 16.22
N ASP A 3 -1.20 -7.56 15.62
CA ASP A 3 -0.85 -8.09 14.31
C ASP A 3 -1.08 -6.99 13.26
N PRO A 4 -0.02 -6.44 12.64
CA PRO A 4 -0.14 -5.34 11.68
C PRO A 4 -1.00 -5.72 10.47
N THR A 5 -1.04 -7.02 10.13
CA THR A 5 -1.88 -7.58 9.05
C THR A 5 -3.36 -7.50 9.37
N ARG A 6 -3.74 -7.60 10.65
CA ARG A 6 -5.13 -7.49 11.07
C ARG A 6 -5.62 -6.05 11.06
N PHE A 7 -4.73 -5.10 11.35
CA PHE A 7 -5.04 -3.67 11.31
C PHE A 7 -5.27 -3.17 9.88
N ILE A 8 -4.43 -3.60 8.93
CA ILE A 8 -4.49 -3.13 7.54
C ILE A 8 -5.78 -3.58 6.83
N THR A 9 -6.30 -4.75 7.20
CA THR A 9 -7.50 -5.35 6.58
C THR A 9 -8.81 -4.86 7.21
N SER A 10 -8.78 -4.38 8.46
CA SER A 10 -9.97 -3.92 9.17
C SER A 10 -10.17 -2.40 9.16
N ALA A 11 -9.23 -1.64 8.62
CA ALA A 11 -9.31 -0.19 8.62
C ALA A 11 -10.42 0.31 7.68
N PRO A 12 -11.22 1.32 8.09
CA PRO A 12 -12.30 1.86 7.27
C PRO A 12 -11.80 2.81 6.16
N VAL A 13 -10.49 2.87 5.94
CA VAL A 13 -9.82 3.74 4.97
C VAL A 13 -8.71 2.98 4.25
N PRO A 14 -8.35 3.37 3.02
CA PRO A 14 -7.16 2.86 2.34
C PRO A 14 -5.89 3.07 3.19
N LEU A 15 -5.08 2.02 3.35
CA LEU A 15 -3.84 2.06 4.12
C LEU A 15 -2.71 1.33 3.39
N ALA A 16 -1.50 1.86 3.55
CA ALA A 16 -0.26 1.19 3.18
C ALA A 16 0.79 1.42 4.28
N PHE A 17 1.54 0.38 4.62
CA PHE A 17 2.76 0.48 5.42
C PHE A 17 3.96 0.52 4.49
N LEU A 18 4.89 1.42 4.79
CA LEU A 18 6.08 1.64 3.97
C LEU A 18 7.33 1.26 4.76
N ARG A 19 8.34 0.77 4.05
CA ARG A 19 9.70 0.70 4.59
C ARG A 19 10.27 2.11 4.73
N ALA A 20 10.76 2.44 5.92
CA ALA A 20 11.17 3.81 6.23
C ALA A 20 12.37 4.31 5.41
N ASP A 21 13.26 3.41 5.00
CA ASP A 21 14.49 3.71 4.26
C ASP A 21 14.25 3.88 2.75
N ALA A 22 13.45 3.01 2.15
CA ALA A 22 13.20 2.98 0.71
C ALA A 22 11.85 3.60 0.30
N GLN A 23 10.94 3.81 1.26
CA GLN A 23 9.54 4.19 1.01
C GLN A 23 8.77 3.23 0.09
N ASP A 24 9.24 1.98 0.01
CA ASP A 24 8.57 0.90 -0.67
C ASP A 24 7.37 0.42 0.14
N VAL A 25 6.29 0.05 -0.55
CA VAL A 25 5.12 -0.52 0.11
C VAL A 25 5.44 -1.91 0.65
N GLU A 26 5.52 -2.05 1.97
CA GLU A 26 5.72 -3.35 2.63
C GLU A 26 4.42 -4.16 2.69
N SER A 27 3.30 -3.47 2.93
CA SER A 27 1.96 -4.04 2.86
C SER A 27 0.92 -2.97 2.56
N ALA A 28 -0.19 -3.35 1.92
CA ALA A 28 -1.30 -2.45 1.61
C ALA A 28 -2.64 -3.16 1.80
N SER A 29 -3.69 -2.38 2.10
CA SER A 29 -5.06 -2.89 2.09
C SER A 29 -5.57 -3.05 0.66
N GLU A 30 -6.58 -3.89 0.46
CA GLU A 30 -7.24 -4.01 -0.85
C GLU A 30 -7.83 -2.67 -1.30
N ALA A 31 -8.42 -1.90 -0.37
CA ALA A 31 -8.92 -0.55 -0.65
C ALA A 31 -7.82 0.42 -1.12
N PHE A 32 -6.57 0.25 -0.67
CA PHE A 32 -5.44 1.02 -1.19
C PHE A 32 -5.07 0.59 -2.61
N ALA A 33 -5.07 -0.71 -2.89
CA ALA A 33 -4.84 -1.24 -4.22
C ALA A 33 -5.89 -0.73 -5.23
N GLU A 34 -7.16 -0.69 -4.82
CA GLU A 34 -8.26 -0.08 -5.59
C GLU A 34 -8.05 1.41 -5.82
N LEU A 35 -7.65 2.18 -4.80
CA LEU A 35 -7.39 3.61 -4.90
C LEU A 35 -6.32 3.95 -5.94
N VAL A 36 -5.23 3.16 -6.00
CA VAL A 36 -4.16 3.35 -6.99
C VAL A 36 -4.47 2.69 -8.34
N GLY A 37 -5.59 1.97 -8.46
CA GLY A 37 -6.01 1.29 -9.68
C GLY A 37 -5.10 0.13 -10.09
N ARG A 38 -4.43 -0.54 -9.14
CA ARG A 38 -3.50 -1.65 -9.42
C ARG A 38 -3.76 -2.86 -8.53
N PRO A 39 -3.56 -4.10 -9.01
CA PRO A 39 -3.65 -5.29 -8.16
C PRO A 39 -2.66 -5.25 -6.99
N LEU A 40 -3.03 -5.79 -5.82
CA LEU A 40 -2.20 -5.75 -4.61
C LEU A 40 -0.78 -6.34 -4.83
N GLY A 41 -0.66 -7.41 -5.62
CA GLY A 41 0.63 -8.02 -5.97
C GLY A 41 1.54 -7.14 -6.85
N GLN A 42 0.99 -6.08 -7.45
CA GLN A 42 1.75 -5.05 -8.19
C GLN A 42 1.99 -3.78 -7.36
N VAL A 43 1.44 -3.70 -6.15
CA VAL A 43 1.59 -2.59 -5.22
C VAL A 43 2.72 -2.87 -4.23
N THR A 44 2.73 -4.06 -3.62
CA THR A 44 3.75 -4.45 -2.65
C THR A 44 5.14 -4.49 -3.30
N GLY A 45 6.13 -3.94 -2.61
CA GLY A 45 7.52 -3.85 -3.06
C GLY A 45 7.79 -2.75 -4.08
N ARG A 46 6.79 -1.91 -4.41
CA ARG A 46 7.00 -0.73 -5.26
C ARG A 46 7.22 0.53 -4.43
N PRO A 47 8.04 1.48 -4.92
CA PRO A 47 8.14 2.80 -4.32
C PRO A 47 6.79 3.51 -4.37
N LEU A 48 6.38 4.14 -3.26
CA LEU A 48 5.10 4.86 -3.18
C LEU A 48 4.93 5.89 -4.30
N ALA A 49 6.00 6.62 -4.64
CA ALA A 49 5.98 7.67 -5.65
C ALA A 49 5.59 7.17 -7.06
N GLU A 50 5.94 5.93 -7.41
CA GLU A 50 5.60 5.35 -8.72
C GLU A 50 4.11 4.98 -8.87
N LEU A 51 3.40 4.86 -7.74
CA LEU A 51 1.99 4.49 -7.73
C LEU A 51 1.07 5.70 -7.99
N PHE A 52 1.55 6.91 -7.66
CA PHE A 52 0.80 8.17 -7.79
C PHE A 52 1.38 9.12 -8.85
N ALA A 53 2.42 8.72 -9.57
CA ALA A 53 2.92 9.50 -10.69
C ALA A 53 1.81 9.60 -11.74
N ASP A 54 1.43 10.83 -12.12
CA ASP A 54 0.54 11.06 -13.25
C ASP A 54 1.18 10.44 -14.51
N PRO A 55 0.40 9.71 -15.33
CA PRO A 55 0.87 9.32 -16.65
C PRO A 55 1.10 10.59 -17.48
N GLU A 56 2.32 10.77 -18.01
CA GLU A 56 2.64 11.82 -18.99
C GLU A 56 1.78 11.72 -20.26
#